data_AF-A0A3N9UXP4-F1
#
_entry.id   AF-A0A3N9UXP4-F1
#
_cell.length_a   1.000
_cell.length_b   1.000
_cell.length_c   1.000
_cell.angle_alpha   90.00
_cell.angle_beta   90.00
_cell.angle_gamma   90.00
#
_symmetry.space_group_name_H-M   'P 1'
#
loop_
_entity.id
_entity.type
_entity.pdbx_description
1 polymer ?
#
loop_
_entity_poly.entity_id
_entity_poly.type
_entity_poly.pdbx_seq_one_letter_code
_entity_poly.pdbx_strand_id
1 'polypeptide(L)'
;MKLVDLPGVGSRIRERLMENYGDEDHALQAIIEGDVAGLAKSLSERQALSLVQYARGIRYAVKPDDFLATEEVLKVYQMLISRLAAYAHTEYARLKIATLFASSSPELLLENRRTAENAITSARLVQGSGMDELLKRIRPLREKPPLRIRERAVDASSPEAF
;
A
#
# COMPACT_ATOMS: atom_id res chain seq x y z
N MET A 1 13.14 13.26 -10.75
CA MET A 1 12.54 13.29 -9.40
C MET A 1 13.58 12.75 -8.44
N LYS A 2 13.80 13.42 -7.32
CA LYS A 2 14.61 12.98 -6.19
C LYS A 2 13.68 12.70 -5.00
N LEU A 3 14.17 12.03 -3.96
CA LEU A 3 13.36 11.77 -2.77
C LEU A 3 12.89 13.06 -2.09
N VAL A 4 13.71 14.11 -2.13
CA VAL A 4 13.40 15.43 -1.55
C VAL A 4 12.26 16.16 -2.26
N ASP A 5 11.90 15.75 -3.48
CA ASP A 5 10.78 16.34 -4.20
C ASP A 5 9.42 15.81 -3.70
N LEU A 6 9.42 14.71 -2.93
CA LEU A 6 8.21 14.08 -2.40
C LEU A 6 7.79 14.72 -1.07
N PRO A 7 6.51 15.09 -0.92
CA PRO A 7 6.02 15.67 0.32
C PRO A 7 6.12 14.68 1.47
N GLY A 8 6.52 15.20 2.64
CA GLY A 8 6.74 14.38 3.83
C GLY A 8 8.11 13.69 3.88
N VAL A 9 8.97 13.81 2.85
CA VAL A 9 10.35 13.29 2.90
C VAL A 9 11.30 14.36 3.46
N GLY A 10 11.53 14.28 4.78
CA GLY A 10 12.63 14.99 5.44
C GLY A 10 13.95 14.21 5.41
N SER A 11 15.02 14.82 5.94
CA SER A 11 16.35 14.18 6.04
C SER A 11 16.31 12.79 6.68
N ARG A 12 15.59 12.65 7.80
CA ARG A 12 15.43 11.37 8.52
C ARG A 12 14.73 10.28 7.70
N ILE A 13 13.71 10.64 6.92
CA ILE A 13 12.98 9.66 6.10
C ILE A 13 13.85 9.24 4.92
N ARG A 14 14.57 10.19 4.32
CA ARG A 14 15.54 9.92 3.26
C ARG A 14 16.64 8.97 3.75
N GLU A 15 17.24 9.23 4.90
CA GLU A 15 18.26 8.36 5.51
C GLU A 15 17.75 6.93 5.71
N ARG A 16 16.57 6.75 6.34
CA ARG A 16 15.97 5.43 6.54
C ARG A 16 15.68 4.68 5.25
N LEU A 17 15.25 5.39 4.21
CA LEU A 17 14.98 4.79 2.90
C LEU A 17 16.29 4.36 2.25
N MET A 18 17.34 5.20 2.27
CA MET A 18 18.66 4.83 1.76
C MET A 18 19.27 3.67 2.54
N GLU A 19 19.11 3.60 3.86
CA GLU A 19 19.58 2.47 4.68
C GLU A 19 18.91 1.15 4.29
N ASN A 20 17.62 1.16 3.98
CA ASN A 20 16.88 -0.05 3.63
C ASN A 20 17.08 -0.52 2.18
N TYR A 21 17.26 0.42 1.25
CA TYR A 21 17.37 0.13 -0.19
C TYR A 21 18.81 0.25 -0.72
N GLY A 22 19.77 0.70 0.09
CA GLY A 22 21.18 0.87 -0.25
C GLY A 22 21.51 2.23 -0.87
N ASP A 23 20.66 2.73 -1.77
CA ASP A 23 20.82 4.03 -2.40
C ASP A 23 19.48 4.73 -2.69
N GLU A 24 19.58 5.98 -3.17
CA GLU A 24 18.42 6.82 -3.46
C GLU A 24 17.62 6.33 -4.67
N ASP A 25 18.27 5.75 -5.67
CA ASP A 25 17.63 5.31 -6.92
C ASP A 25 16.75 4.08 -6.68
N HIS A 26 17.23 3.09 -5.92
CA HIS A 26 16.45 1.91 -5.54
C HIS A 26 15.26 2.28 -4.63
N ALA A 27 15.46 3.22 -3.70
CA ALA A 27 14.37 3.72 -2.87
C ALA A 27 13.30 4.43 -3.73
N LEU A 28 13.72 5.26 -4.68
CA LEU A 28 12.81 5.95 -5.59
C LEU A 28 12.06 4.96 -6.49
N GLN A 29 12.75 3.93 -6.99
CA GLN A 29 12.16 2.88 -7.81
C GLN A 29 11.06 2.14 -7.04
N ALA A 30 11.31 1.77 -5.78
CA ALA A 30 10.31 1.13 -4.92
C ALA A 30 9.06 2.01 -4.73
N ILE A 31 9.22 3.33 -4.60
CA ILE A 31 8.12 4.28 -4.51
C ILE A 31 7.33 4.35 -5.83
N ILE A 32 8.02 4.43 -6.97
CA ILE A 32 7.40 4.53 -8.31
C ILE A 32 6.62 3.25 -8.65
N GLU A 33 7.16 2.07 -8.33
CA GLU A 33 6.50 0.78 -8.52
C GLU A 33 5.33 0.55 -7.55
N GLY A 34 5.31 1.33 -6.46
CA GLY A 34 4.33 1.22 -5.40
C GLY A 34 4.53 -0.03 -4.54
N ASP A 35 5.77 -0.38 -4.21
CA ASP A 35 6.12 -1.43 -3.26
C ASP A 35 5.89 -0.97 -1.81
N VAL A 36 4.61 -0.79 -1.45
CA VAL A 36 4.21 -0.34 -0.11
C VAL A 36 4.69 -1.30 0.98
N ALA A 37 4.69 -2.61 0.69
CA ALA A 37 5.12 -3.64 1.64
C ALA A 37 6.63 -3.55 1.95
N GLY A 38 7.46 -3.26 0.94
CA GLY A 38 8.88 -2.97 1.13
C GLY A 38 9.10 -1.67 1.91
N LEU A 39 8.40 -0.60 1.54
CA LEU A 39 8.54 0.72 2.17
C LEU A 39 8.11 0.71 3.64
N ALA A 40 7.11 -0.10 3.98
CA ALA A 40 6.62 -0.28 5.36
C ALA A 40 7.66 -0.94 6.30
N LYS A 41 8.82 -1.40 5.79
CA LYS A 41 9.93 -1.85 6.64
C LYS A 41 10.69 -0.68 7.29
N SER A 42 10.67 0.49 6.66
CA SER A 42 11.42 1.67 7.10
C SER A 42 10.51 2.80 7.58
N LEU A 43 9.24 2.76 7.15
CA LEU A 43 8.23 3.80 7.37
C LEU A 43 6.95 3.19 7.96
N SER A 44 6.10 4.04 8.53
CA SER A 44 4.72 3.60 8.81
C SER A 44 3.97 3.33 7.51
N GLU A 45 3.01 2.41 7.54
CA GLU A 45 2.18 2.08 6.36
C GLU A 45 1.50 3.32 5.77
N ARG A 46 0.97 4.21 6.64
CA ARG A 46 0.37 5.49 6.22
C ARG A 46 1.37 6.37 5.45
N GLN A 47 2.61 6.47 5.93
CA GLN A 47 3.65 7.23 5.25
C GLN A 47 4.04 6.59 3.91
N ALA A 48 4.23 5.26 3.89
CA ALA A 48 4.53 4.53 2.67
C ALA A 48 3.43 4.73 1.61
N LEU A 49 2.16 4.58 1.99
CA LEU A 49 1.01 4.83 1.11
C LEU A 49 0.98 6.26 0.59
N SER A 50 1.17 7.24 1.47
CA SER A 50 1.22 8.65 1.10
C SER A 50 2.30 8.90 0.04
N LEU A 51 3.52 8.42 0.25
CA LEU A 51 4.62 8.61 -0.71
C LEU A 51 4.31 8.02 -2.08
N VAL A 52 3.77 6.80 -2.12
CA VAL A 52 3.38 6.15 -3.37
C VAL A 52 2.27 6.92 -4.08
N GLN A 53 1.24 7.38 -3.36
CA GLN A 53 0.15 8.17 -3.96
C GLN A 53 0.66 9.49 -4.55
N TYR A 54 1.53 10.22 -3.84
CA TYR A 54 2.13 11.45 -4.36
C TYR A 54 3.04 11.19 -5.56
N ALA A 55 3.88 10.16 -5.53
CA ALA A 55 4.74 9.81 -6.66
C ALA A 55 3.92 9.46 -7.90
N ARG A 56 2.82 8.72 -7.74
CA ARG A 56 1.87 8.45 -8.82
C ARG A 56 1.21 9.75 -9.33
N GLY A 57 0.82 10.64 -8.42
CA GLY A 57 0.23 11.93 -8.78
C GLY A 57 1.16 12.82 -9.60
N ILE A 58 2.44 12.92 -9.23
CA ILE A 58 3.46 13.70 -9.95
C ILE A 58 3.51 13.30 -11.43
N ARG A 59 3.41 12.00 -11.73
CA ARG A 59 3.43 11.48 -13.12
C ARG A 59 2.27 12.01 -13.98
N TYR A 60 1.16 12.41 -13.37
CA TYR A 60 -0.02 12.93 -14.05
C TYR A 60 -0.31 14.40 -13.70
N ALA A 61 0.66 15.11 -13.13
CA ALA A 61 0.52 16.51 -12.70
C ALA A 61 -0.70 16.76 -11.77
N VAL A 62 -1.01 15.80 -10.90
CA VAL A 62 -2.08 15.88 -9.89
C VAL A 62 -1.54 15.54 -8.51
N LYS A 63 -2.23 15.96 -7.47
CA LYS A 63 -1.94 15.60 -6.08
C LYS A 63 -3.14 14.87 -5.48
N PRO A 64 -2.91 13.94 -4.53
CA PRO A 64 -3.99 13.31 -3.77
C PRO A 64 -4.95 14.31 -3.11
N ASP A 65 -4.45 15.49 -2.73
CA ASP A 65 -5.24 16.52 -2.04
C ASP A 65 -6.02 17.46 -2.99
N ASP A 66 -5.83 17.34 -4.32
CA ASP A 66 -6.47 18.25 -5.29
C ASP A 66 -7.98 17.99 -5.44
N PHE A 67 -8.45 16.78 -5.13
CA PHE A 67 -9.86 16.39 -5.28
C PHE A 67 -10.70 16.88 -4.09
N LEU A 68 -11.51 17.94 -4.30
CA LEU A 68 -12.51 18.55 -3.40
C LEU A 68 -12.46 18.00 -1.96
N ALA A 69 -11.40 18.37 -1.23
CA ALA A 69 -11.02 17.75 0.04
C ALA A 69 -11.86 18.27 1.20
N THR A 70 -13.16 17.98 1.19
CA THR A 70 -13.99 18.08 2.40
C THR A 70 -13.80 16.83 3.25
N GLU A 71 -14.06 16.92 4.55
CA GLU A 71 -14.00 15.76 5.43
C GLU A 71 -14.96 14.65 4.99
N GLU A 72 -16.10 15.00 4.42
CA GLU A 72 -17.08 14.07 3.88
C GLU A 72 -16.51 13.29 2.70
N VAL A 73 -15.81 13.98 1.79
CA VAL A 73 -15.16 13.34 0.64
C VAL A 73 -14.07 12.37 1.11
N LEU A 74 -13.26 12.75 2.10
CA LEU A 74 -12.26 11.87 2.69
C LEU A 74 -12.89 10.62 3.34
N LYS A 75 -14.01 10.78 4.05
CA LYS A 75 -14.76 9.65 4.63
C LYS A 75 -15.29 8.71 3.53
N VAL A 76 -15.89 9.26 2.47
CA VAL A 76 -16.38 8.47 1.33
C VAL A 76 -15.24 7.73 0.65
N TYR A 77 -14.11 8.40 0.40
CA TYR A 77 -12.91 7.79 -0.16
C TYR A 77 -12.41 6.62 0.70
N GLN A 78 -12.26 6.83 2.01
CA GLN A 78 -11.82 5.78 2.95
C GLN A 78 -12.79 4.59 2.98
N MET A 79 -14.11 4.86 2.95
CA MET A 79 -15.13 3.82 2.87
C MET A 79 -15.00 3.00 1.59
N LEU A 80 -14.83 3.64 0.43
CA LEU A 80 -14.70 2.96 -0.86
C LEU A 80 -13.43 2.11 -0.91
N ILE A 81 -12.28 2.65 -0.52
CA ILE A 81 -11.02 1.89 -0.47
C ILE A 81 -11.14 0.70 0.47
N SER A 82 -11.74 0.88 1.65
CA SER A 82 -11.95 -0.20 2.62
C SER A 82 -12.86 -1.29 2.06
N ARG A 83 -13.92 -0.92 1.34
CA ARG A 83 -14.82 -1.87 0.67
C ARG A 83 -14.13 -2.65 -0.43
N LEU A 84 -13.28 -2.00 -1.23
CA LEU A 84 -12.49 -2.68 -2.26
C LEU A 84 -11.45 -3.62 -1.63
N ALA A 85 -10.73 -3.15 -0.61
CA ALA A 85 -9.72 -3.93 0.10
C ALA A 85 -10.30 -5.17 0.80
N ALA A 86 -11.58 -5.15 1.20
CA ALA A 86 -12.25 -6.31 1.79
C ALA A 86 -12.33 -7.53 0.84
N TYR A 87 -12.26 -7.32 -0.48
CA TYR A 87 -12.22 -8.41 -1.46
C TYR A 87 -10.80 -8.96 -1.70
N ALA A 88 -9.76 -8.34 -1.15
CA ALA A 88 -8.38 -8.77 -1.35
C ALA A 88 -7.99 -9.92 -0.40
N HIS A 89 -7.54 -11.03 -0.98
CA HIS A 89 -7.12 -12.22 -0.25
C HIS A 89 -5.71 -12.14 0.34
N THR A 90 -4.90 -11.15 -0.05
CA THR A 90 -3.53 -10.97 0.43
C THR A 90 -3.30 -9.56 0.94
N GLU A 91 -2.38 -9.41 1.89
CA GLU A 91 -1.96 -8.09 2.38
C GLU A 91 -1.37 -7.24 1.25
N TYR A 92 -0.57 -7.86 0.37
CA TYR A 92 -0.04 -7.19 -0.80
C TYR A 92 -1.14 -6.58 -1.69
N ALA A 93 -2.22 -7.32 -1.94
CA ALA A 93 -3.35 -6.82 -2.73
C ALA A 93 -4.10 -5.69 -2.00
N ARG A 94 -4.27 -5.79 -0.67
CA ARG A 94 -4.86 -4.70 0.14
C ARG A 94 -4.05 -3.42 0.03
N LEU A 95 -2.74 -3.50 0.23
CA LEU A 95 -1.83 -2.37 0.10
C LEU A 95 -1.84 -1.78 -1.32
N LYS A 96 -1.89 -2.62 -2.36
CA LYS A 96 -1.97 -2.13 -3.75
C LYS A 96 -3.26 -1.36 -4.00
N ILE A 97 -4.41 -1.84 -3.50
CA ILE A 97 -5.70 -1.13 -3.57
C ILE A 97 -5.61 0.20 -2.82
N ALA A 98 -4.97 0.23 -1.66
CA ALA A 98 -4.79 1.45 -0.87
C ALA A 98 -3.92 2.53 -1.56
N THR A 99 -3.19 2.19 -2.63
CA THR A 99 -2.45 3.18 -3.46
C THR A 99 -3.34 3.99 -4.41
N LEU A 100 -4.63 3.63 -4.53
CA LEU A 100 -5.59 4.37 -5.33
C LEU A 100 -6.02 5.62 -4.57
N PHE A 101 -6.15 6.75 -5.26
CA PHE A 101 -6.67 8.00 -4.70
C PHE A 101 -7.58 8.68 -5.72
N ALA A 102 -8.48 9.54 -5.23
CA ALA A 102 -9.39 10.29 -6.09
C ALA A 102 -8.62 11.34 -6.90
N SER A 103 -8.89 11.44 -8.20
CA SER A 103 -8.18 12.37 -9.09
C SER A 103 -9.10 12.86 -10.19
N SER A 104 -8.85 14.08 -10.66
CA SER A 104 -9.46 14.67 -11.85
C SER A 104 -8.72 14.36 -13.16
N SER A 105 -7.52 13.75 -13.10
CA SER A 105 -6.75 13.41 -14.32
C SER A 105 -7.41 12.26 -15.08
N PRO A 106 -7.84 12.48 -16.34
CA PRO A 106 -8.37 11.41 -17.18
C PRO A 106 -7.35 10.29 -17.42
N GLU A 107 -6.07 10.61 -17.54
CA GLU A 107 -4.99 9.66 -17.81
C GLU A 107 -4.76 8.71 -16.62
N LEU A 108 -4.76 9.25 -15.40
CA LEU A 108 -4.67 8.45 -14.18
C LEU A 108 -5.89 7.52 -14.05
N LEU A 109 -7.09 8.04 -14.31
CA LEU A 109 -8.32 7.26 -14.27
C LEU A 109 -8.31 6.13 -15.31
N LEU A 110 -7.82 6.39 -16.52
CA LEU A 110 -7.64 5.39 -17.58
C LEU A 110 -6.61 4.32 -17.19
N GLU A 111 -5.48 4.70 -16.56
CA GLU A 111 -4.51 3.73 -16.05
C GLU A 111 -5.13 2.80 -14.99
N ASN A 112 -5.85 3.37 -14.03
CA ASN A 112 -6.52 2.59 -12.98
C ASN A 112 -7.55 1.64 -13.60
N ARG A 113 -8.34 2.12 -14.56
CA ARG A 113 -9.32 1.29 -15.28
C ARG A 113 -8.63 0.14 -16.02
N ARG A 114 -7.57 0.44 -16.78
CA ARG A 114 -6.81 -0.58 -17.52
C ARG A 114 -6.22 -1.64 -16.59
N THR A 115 -5.73 -1.22 -15.42
CA THR A 115 -5.21 -2.15 -14.40
C THR A 115 -6.30 -3.09 -13.89
N ALA A 116 -7.50 -2.57 -13.60
CA ALA A 116 -8.64 -3.37 -13.18
C ALA A 116 -9.12 -4.32 -14.29
N GLU A 117 -9.21 -3.86 -15.54
CA GLU A 117 -9.61 -4.67 -16.70
C GLU A 117 -8.61 -5.81 -16.96
N ASN A 118 -7.30 -5.52 -16.87
CA ASN A 118 -6.25 -6.53 -16.99
C ASN A 118 -6.36 -7.57 -15.88
N ALA A 119 -6.64 -7.15 -14.64
CA ALA A 119 -6.83 -8.05 -13.50
C ALA A 119 -8.05 -8.96 -13.70
N ILE A 120 -9.18 -8.42 -14.15
CA ILE A 120 -10.40 -9.19 -14.48
C ILE A 120 -10.12 -10.19 -15.59
N THR A 121 -9.44 -9.75 -16.66
CA THR A 121 -9.09 -10.62 -17.79
C THR A 121 -8.17 -11.76 -17.34
N SER A 122 -7.15 -11.44 -16.55
CA SER A 122 -6.23 -12.44 -15.98
C SER A 122 -6.96 -13.43 -15.07
N ALA A 123 -7.86 -12.94 -14.22
CA ALA A 123 -8.69 -13.78 -13.34
C ALA A 123 -9.56 -14.76 -14.13
N ARG A 124 -10.17 -14.32 -15.23
CA ARG A 124 -10.96 -15.18 -16.13
C ARG A 124 -10.10 -16.26 -16.80
N LEU A 125 -8.89 -15.91 -17.23
CA LEU A 125 -7.97 -16.87 -17.86
C LEU A 125 -7.53 -17.98 -16.91
N VAL A 126 -7.34 -17.68 -15.63
CA VAL A 126 -6.93 -18.67 -14.62
C VAL A 126 -8.10 -19.40 -13.98
N GLN A 127 -9.34 -18.94 -14.21
CA GLN A 127 -10.54 -19.55 -13.63
C GLN A 127 -10.69 -21.00 -14.12
N GLY A 128 -10.76 -21.94 -13.18
CA GLY A 128 -10.89 -23.37 -13.49
C GLY A 128 -9.61 -24.04 -14.01
N SER A 129 -8.47 -23.34 -14.02
CA SER A 129 -7.18 -23.93 -14.41
C SER A 129 -6.55 -24.84 -13.33
N GLY A 130 -7.14 -24.89 -12.13
CA GLY A 130 -6.57 -25.57 -10.96
C GLY A 130 -5.37 -24.84 -10.36
N MET A 131 -5.04 -23.62 -10.84
CA MET A 131 -3.95 -22.80 -10.28
C MET A 131 -4.10 -22.58 -8.78
N ASP A 132 -5.32 -22.39 -8.28
CA ASP A 132 -5.59 -22.19 -6.86
C ASP A 132 -5.18 -23.40 -6.02
N GLU A 133 -5.40 -24.62 -6.52
CA GLU A 133 -4.95 -25.85 -5.87
C GLU A 133 -3.42 -25.98 -5.89
N LEU A 134 -2.80 -25.64 -7.02
CA LEU A 134 -1.34 -25.66 -7.15
C LEU A 134 -0.67 -24.64 -6.23
N LEU A 135 -1.22 -23.43 -6.14
CA LEU A 135 -0.71 -22.37 -5.26
C LEU A 135 -0.84 -22.74 -3.78
N LYS A 136 -1.89 -23.46 -3.37
CA LYS A 136 -2.03 -23.98 -1.99
C LYS A 136 -0.91 -24.95 -1.60
N ARG A 137 -0.23 -25.58 -2.56
CA ARG A 137 0.89 -26.50 -2.31
C ARG A 137 2.22 -25.77 -2.12
N ILE A 138 2.30 -24.49 -2.46
CA ILE A 138 3.50 -23.68 -2.25
C ILE A 138 3.64 -23.40 -0.75
N ARG A 139 4.75 -23.86 -0.16
CA ARG A 139 5.11 -23.56 1.23
C ARG A 139 6.26 -22.55 1.29
N PRO A 140 6.32 -21.71 2.33
CA PRO A 140 7.47 -20.83 2.55
C PRO A 140 8.76 -21.63 2.60
N LEU A 141 9.83 -21.13 1.96
CA LEU A 141 11.17 -21.74 2.04
C LEU A 141 11.75 -21.71 3.46
N ARG A 142 11.29 -20.76 4.28
CA ARG A 142 11.60 -20.66 5.71
C ARG A 142 10.34 -20.27 6.46
N GLU A 143 10.05 -20.95 7.56
CA GLU A 143 8.99 -20.53 8.46
C GLU A 143 9.36 -19.20 9.11
N LYS A 144 8.42 -18.24 9.10
CA LYS A 144 8.61 -16.99 9.79
C LYS A 144 8.54 -17.30 11.29
N PRO A 145 9.55 -16.93 12.10
CA PRO A 145 9.48 -17.16 13.53
C PRO A 145 8.22 -16.48 14.09
N PRO A 146 7.51 -17.10 15.03
CA PRO A 146 6.31 -16.50 15.61
C PRO A 146 6.65 -15.12 16.15
N LEU A 147 5.78 -14.14 15.86
CA LEU A 147 5.88 -12.80 16.43
C LEU A 147 5.88 -12.94 17.96
N ARG A 148 7.00 -12.62 18.60
CA ARG A 148 7.07 -12.52 20.07
C ARG A 148 6.17 -11.35 20.49
N ILE A 149 5.00 -11.66 21.02
CA ILE A 149 4.14 -10.67 21.68
C ILE A 149 4.86 -10.25 22.95
N ARG A 150 5.56 -9.11 22.91
CA ARG A 150 6.34 -8.59 24.05
C ARG A 150 5.50 -7.81 25.06
N GLU A 151 4.37 -7.27 24.62
CA GLU A 151 3.52 -6.41 25.44
C GLU A 151 2.10 -6.96 25.45
N ARG A 152 1.80 -7.81 26.44
CA ARG A 152 0.42 -8.08 26.83
C ARG A 152 0.02 -7.02 27.85
N ALA A 153 -0.87 -6.11 27.46
CA ALA A 153 -1.58 -5.28 28.43
C ALA A 153 -2.78 -6.08 28.94
N VAL A 154 -2.90 -6.21 30.27
CA VAL A 154 -4.09 -6.76 30.93
C VAL A 154 -4.96 -5.56 31.27
N ASP A 155 -6.14 -5.48 30.67
CA ASP A 155 -7.16 -4.51 31.05
C ASP A 155 -7.98 -5.13 32.19
N ALA A 156 -7.61 -4.79 33.43
CA ALA A 156 -8.32 -5.23 34.62
C ALA A 156 -9.24 -4.11 35.09
N SER A 157 -10.54 -4.41 35.18
CA SER A 157 -11.57 -3.46 35.62
C SER A 157 -11.56 -3.18 37.13
N SER A 158 -10.76 -3.93 37.90
CA SER A 158 -10.58 -3.75 39.34
C SER A 158 -9.23 -4.31 39.81
N PRO A 159 -8.68 -3.84 40.95
CA PRO A 159 -7.43 -4.35 41.51
C PRO A 159 -7.46 -5.82 41.91
N GLU A 160 -8.64 -6.39 42.23
CA GLU A 160 -8.79 -7.81 42.56
C GLU A 160 -8.78 -8.73 41.33
N ALA A 161 -8.91 -8.17 40.12
CA ALA A 161 -8.89 -8.90 38.85
C ALA A 161 -7.48 -9.04 38.24
N PHE A 162 -6.44 -8.67 38.99
CA PHE A 162 -5.03 -8.82 38.64
C PHE A 162 -4.44 -10.16 39.10
#